data_AF-A0A2V8T3S5-F1
#
_entry.id   AF-A0A2V8T3S5-F1
#
_cell.length_a   1.000
_cell.length_b   1.000
_cell.length_c   1.000
_cell.angle_alpha   90.00
_cell.angle_beta   90.00
_cell.angle_gamma   90.00
#
_symmetry.space_group_name_H-M   'P 1'
#
loop_
_entity.id
_entity.type
_entity.pdbx_description
1 polymer ?
#
loop_
_entity_poly.entity_id
_entity_poly.type
_entity_poly.pdbx_seq_one_letter_code
_entity_poly.pdbx_strand_id
1 'polypeptide(L)'
;PSNPWVTGVANLFTLEYFKRGAERLKDDGLFSQWLQIYEMAPEDVRTLIATFRAAFPQVYLFRGAEGDLMLLGSKSERRLDLPVLKSHFDDPNVGVDLKRIGTSRAADIISRFYLGPAEVTELAAGARLNTDDNALIEFNAPRRVGTAEETVVRNVKQLLAYAASPLDYLDGSKSFMHGEADLLTEAALGAVKRDDRDRAEQFVTYALAFGETAQAHDILGELRQARGDEAGAIDSWQTALALEPNHFFTLIDLGKVYLTKQDLPRAVPYLDRAIQIDPNSARARHLRGLAYQASGNNTGAALEYRRALPDVQYTRS
;
A
#
# COMPACT_ATOMS: atom_id res chain seq x y z
N PRO A 1 17.97 -3.64 -13.15
CA PRO A 1 19.43 -3.42 -12.95
C PRO A 1 19.84 -4.10 -11.65
N SER A 2 21.10 -4.50 -11.49
CA SER A 2 21.58 -5.02 -10.20
C SER A 2 21.65 -3.88 -9.15
N ASN A 3 22.02 -4.20 -7.92
CA ASN A 3 22.02 -3.25 -6.81
C ASN A 3 23.07 -2.13 -6.99
N PRO A 4 22.79 -0.86 -6.65
CA PRO A 4 23.69 0.28 -6.90
C PRO A 4 25.07 0.18 -6.25
N TRP A 5 25.22 -0.56 -5.15
CA TRP A 5 26.50 -0.77 -4.44
C TRP A 5 27.38 -1.86 -5.05
N VAL A 6 26.89 -2.61 -6.04
CA VAL A 6 27.72 -3.56 -6.78
C VAL A 6 28.65 -2.76 -7.70
N THR A 7 29.95 -3.06 -7.64
CA THR A 7 30.98 -2.36 -8.43
C THR A 7 30.59 -2.27 -9.91
N GLY A 8 30.72 -1.07 -10.49
CA GLY A 8 30.35 -0.77 -11.88
C GLY A 8 28.85 -0.63 -12.16
N VAL A 9 27.96 -1.04 -11.24
CA VAL A 9 26.51 -0.90 -11.42
C VAL A 9 26.03 0.52 -11.13
N ALA A 10 26.72 1.25 -10.25
CA ALA A 10 26.47 2.68 -9.98
C ALA A 10 26.50 3.56 -11.25
N ASN A 11 27.22 3.12 -12.30
CA ASN A 11 27.28 3.80 -13.60
C ASN A 11 25.96 3.72 -14.38
N LEU A 12 25.04 2.83 -14.01
CA LEU A 12 23.67 2.79 -14.52
C LEU A 12 22.75 3.80 -13.82
N PHE A 13 23.29 4.59 -12.89
CA PHE A 13 22.56 5.56 -12.08
C PHE A 13 23.16 6.96 -12.14
N THR A 14 23.88 7.28 -13.23
CA THR A 14 24.51 8.59 -13.44
C THR A 14 23.63 9.48 -14.31
N LEU A 15 23.85 10.80 -14.18
CA LEU A 15 23.16 11.79 -15.00
C LEU A 15 23.37 11.55 -16.49
N GLU A 16 24.60 11.20 -16.88
CA GLU A 16 25.01 10.92 -18.25
C GLU A 16 24.27 9.71 -18.82
N TYR A 17 24.19 8.61 -18.05
CA TYR A 17 23.42 7.43 -18.44
C TYR A 17 21.94 7.76 -18.67
N PHE A 18 21.30 8.46 -17.72
CA PHE A 18 19.88 8.81 -17.87
C PHE A 18 19.63 9.79 -19.01
N LYS A 19 20.50 10.79 -19.23
CA LYS A 19 20.39 11.71 -20.39
C LYS A 19 20.45 10.96 -21.72
N ARG A 20 21.38 10.00 -21.87
CA ARG A 20 21.45 9.15 -23.08
C ARG A 20 20.19 8.34 -23.30
N GLY A 21 19.56 7.87 -22.22
CA GLY A 21 18.26 7.21 -22.25
C GLY A 21 17.16 8.17 -22.74
N ALA A 22 17.06 9.35 -22.11
CA ALA A 22 16.08 10.37 -22.44
C ALA A 22 16.18 10.83 -23.91
N GLU A 23 17.39 11.03 -24.45
CA GLU A 23 17.62 11.42 -25.85
C GLU A 23 17.03 10.43 -26.87
N ARG A 24 16.89 9.15 -26.51
CA ARG A 24 16.36 8.09 -27.38
C ARG A 24 14.85 7.90 -27.29
N LEU A 25 14.21 8.56 -26.32
CA LEU A 25 12.76 8.49 -26.17
C LEU A 25 12.06 9.45 -27.12
N LYS A 26 10.90 9.03 -27.61
CA LYS A 26 9.88 9.94 -28.14
C LYS A 26 9.47 10.95 -27.05
N ASP A 27 8.85 12.05 -27.43
CA ASP A 27 8.39 13.08 -26.48
C ASP A 27 7.39 12.51 -25.45
N ASP A 28 6.68 11.48 -25.86
CA ASP A 28 5.68 10.75 -25.08
C ASP A 28 6.26 9.43 -24.51
N GLY A 29 7.56 9.15 -24.69
CA GLY A 29 8.20 7.95 -24.18
C GLY A 29 8.29 7.91 -22.64
N LEU A 30 8.36 6.70 -22.10
CA LEU A 30 8.62 6.44 -20.68
C LEU A 30 9.95 5.71 -20.52
N PHE A 31 10.76 6.16 -19.55
CA PHE A 31 11.91 5.44 -19.04
C PHE A 31 11.54 4.82 -17.69
N SER A 32 11.76 3.53 -17.52
CA SER A 32 11.51 2.84 -16.26
C SER A 32 12.82 2.43 -15.60
N GLN A 33 13.07 2.92 -14.39
CA GLN A 33 14.29 2.64 -13.63
C GLN A 33 13.93 2.03 -12.28
N TRP A 34 14.45 0.82 -12.02
CA TRP A 34 14.35 0.18 -10.72
C TRP A 34 15.42 0.72 -9.77
N LEU A 35 15.05 1.00 -8.52
CA LEU A 35 15.94 1.54 -7.49
C LEU A 35 15.69 0.86 -6.14
N GLN A 36 16.71 0.21 -5.61
CA GLN A 36 16.75 -0.37 -4.27
C GLN A 36 16.95 0.76 -3.23
N ILE A 37 16.13 0.77 -2.18
CA ILE A 37 16.28 1.69 -1.04
C ILE A 37 16.66 0.96 0.26
N TYR A 38 16.95 -0.33 0.19
CA TYR A 38 17.62 -1.05 1.28
C TYR A 38 19.13 -0.89 1.17
N GLU A 39 19.83 -0.95 2.30
CA GLU A 39 21.29 -0.81 2.39
C GLU A 39 21.83 0.51 1.83
N MET A 40 20.97 1.54 1.73
CA MET A 40 21.31 2.85 1.22
C MET A 40 20.94 3.94 2.24
N ALA A 41 21.81 4.93 2.41
CA ALA A 41 21.48 6.08 3.26
C ALA A 41 20.39 6.93 2.58
N PRO A 42 19.55 7.65 3.37
CA PRO A 42 18.53 8.52 2.81
C PRO A 42 19.06 9.61 1.88
N GLU A 43 20.27 10.10 2.13
CA GLU A 43 20.96 11.06 1.25
C GLU A 43 21.37 10.43 -0.09
N ASP A 44 21.75 9.15 -0.11
CA ASP A 44 22.12 8.46 -1.35
C ASP A 44 20.86 8.18 -2.20
N VAL A 45 19.76 7.78 -1.57
CA VAL A 45 18.46 7.62 -2.26
C VAL A 45 17.99 8.95 -2.83
N ARG A 46 18.10 10.04 -2.06
CA ARG A 46 17.77 11.39 -2.50
C ARG A 46 18.65 11.83 -3.69
N THR A 47 19.95 11.58 -3.62
CA THR A 47 20.91 11.83 -4.71
C THR A 47 20.45 11.12 -5.98
N LEU A 48 20.10 9.83 -5.90
CA LEU A 48 19.70 9.04 -7.06
C LEU A 48 18.38 9.53 -7.69
N ILE A 49 17.40 9.87 -6.87
CA ILE A 49 16.13 10.45 -7.34
C ILE A 49 16.39 11.82 -8.00
N ALA A 50 17.24 12.66 -7.40
CA ALA A 50 17.60 13.96 -7.96
C ALA A 50 18.35 13.83 -9.28
N THR A 51 19.29 12.89 -9.40
CA THR A 51 19.99 12.57 -10.65
C THR A 51 19.01 12.14 -11.74
N PHE A 52 18.05 11.28 -11.42
CA PHE A 52 17.02 10.85 -12.38
C PHE A 52 16.14 12.03 -12.84
N ARG A 53 15.67 12.85 -11.89
CA ARG A 53 14.87 14.06 -12.18
C ARG A 53 15.65 15.13 -12.95
N ALA A 54 16.98 15.17 -12.84
CA ALA A 54 17.80 16.07 -13.65
C ALA A 54 17.84 15.66 -15.14
N ALA A 55 17.57 14.39 -15.46
CA ALA A 55 17.42 13.90 -16.84
C ALA A 55 15.98 13.91 -17.34
N PHE A 56 14.99 13.74 -16.45
CA PHE A 56 13.56 13.69 -16.78
C PHE A 56 12.78 14.76 -16.03
N PRO A 57 12.10 15.71 -16.72
CA PRO A 57 11.30 16.74 -16.06
C PRO A 57 10.07 16.19 -15.33
N GLN A 58 9.55 15.03 -15.75
CA GLN A 58 8.40 14.37 -15.14
C GLN A 58 8.86 13.04 -14.55
N VAL A 59 8.76 12.91 -13.23
CA VAL A 59 9.16 11.70 -12.50
C VAL A 59 8.05 11.27 -11.57
N TYR A 60 7.66 10.00 -11.66
CA TYR A 60 6.70 9.35 -10.78
C TYR A 60 7.38 8.21 -10.04
N LEU A 61 7.13 8.09 -8.74
CA LEU A 61 7.68 7.04 -7.89
C LEU A 61 6.58 6.07 -7.48
N PHE A 62 6.80 4.78 -7.75
CA PHE A 62 5.96 3.69 -7.29
C PHE A 62 6.73 2.73 -6.41
N ARG A 63 6.07 2.23 -5.37
CA ARG A 63 6.63 1.25 -4.44
C ARG A 63 6.56 -0.18 -5.02
N GLY A 64 7.73 -0.80 -5.12
CA GLY A 64 7.89 -2.21 -5.49
C GLY A 64 7.73 -3.16 -4.29
N ALA A 65 8.39 -4.32 -4.34
CA ALA A 65 8.48 -5.26 -3.22
C ALA A 65 9.72 -4.96 -2.35
N GLU A 66 9.72 -5.37 -1.08
CA GLU A 66 10.94 -5.58 -0.26
C GLU A 66 12.00 -4.46 -0.24
N GLY A 67 11.62 -3.18 -0.32
CA GLY A 67 12.64 -2.11 -0.36
C GLY A 67 12.91 -1.56 -1.75
N ASP A 68 12.07 -1.86 -2.74
CA ASP A 68 12.23 -1.36 -4.10
C ASP A 68 11.38 -0.13 -4.43
N LEU A 69 11.89 0.69 -5.33
CA LEU A 69 11.17 1.75 -6.02
C LEU A 69 11.23 1.55 -7.53
N MET A 70 10.16 1.93 -8.21
CA MET A 70 10.11 2.10 -9.65
C MET A 70 10.00 3.59 -9.96
N LEU A 71 11.02 4.14 -10.62
CA LEU A 71 11.07 5.51 -11.11
C LEU A 71 10.59 5.49 -12.57
N LEU A 72 9.53 6.24 -12.86
CA LEU A 72 9.05 6.44 -14.22
C LEU A 72 9.38 7.87 -14.66
N GLY A 73 10.24 8.00 -15.66
CA GLY A 73 10.69 9.28 -16.21
C GLY A 73 10.08 9.57 -17.57
N SER A 74 9.63 10.81 -17.80
CA SER A 74 9.15 11.27 -19.11
C SER A 74 9.58 12.70 -19.41
N LYS A 75 9.57 13.06 -20.71
CA LYS A 75 9.78 14.43 -21.20
C LYS A 75 8.52 15.29 -21.10
N SER A 76 7.34 14.67 -21.14
CA SER A 76 6.04 15.34 -21.11
C SER A 76 5.19 14.85 -19.93
N GLU A 77 4.24 15.68 -19.47
CA GLU A 77 3.35 15.32 -18.36
C GLU A 77 2.56 14.06 -18.72
N ARG A 78 2.49 13.11 -17.79
CA ARG A 78 1.76 11.85 -17.95
C ARG A 78 0.77 11.66 -16.82
N ARG A 79 -0.51 11.80 -17.13
CA ARG A 79 -1.58 11.48 -16.20
C ARG A 79 -1.90 9.99 -16.25
N LEU A 80 -2.20 9.42 -15.09
CA LEU A 80 -2.65 8.03 -14.98
C LEU A 80 -4.12 7.96 -15.41
N ASP A 81 -4.36 7.35 -16.57
CA ASP A 81 -5.70 7.11 -17.10
C ASP A 81 -6.32 5.90 -16.41
N LEU A 82 -7.25 6.15 -15.48
CA LEU A 82 -7.92 5.08 -14.74
C LEU A 82 -8.77 4.16 -15.65
N PRO A 83 -9.59 4.68 -16.59
CA PRO A 83 -10.26 3.83 -17.57
C PRO A 83 -9.33 2.86 -18.30
N VAL A 84 -8.18 3.34 -18.77
CA VAL A 84 -7.18 2.49 -19.43
C VAL A 84 -6.60 1.48 -18.45
N LEU A 85 -6.20 1.89 -17.26
CA LEU A 85 -5.73 0.98 -16.20
C LEU A 85 -6.74 -0.12 -15.90
N LYS A 86 -8.03 0.23 -15.75
CA LYS A 86 -9.12 -0.73 -15.53
C LYS A 86 -9.24 -1.72 -16.69
N SER A 87 -9.19 -1.23 -17.92
CA SER A 87 -9.29 -2.09 -19.12
C SER A 87 -8.20 -3.16 -19.19
N HIS A 88 -7.00 -2.91 -18.65
CA HIS A 88 -5.92 -3.90 -18.59
C HIS A 88 -6.21 -5.05 -17.62
N PHE A 89 -7.03 -4.85 -16.59
CA PHE A 89 -7.44 -5.94 -15.69
C PHE A 89 -8.51 -6.83 -16.30
N ASP A 90 -9.26 -6.31 -17.28
CA ASP A 90 -10.26 -7.06 -18.04
C ASP A 90 -9.63 -7.86 -19.20
N ASP A 91 -8.40 -7.50 -19.62
CA ASP A 91 -7.64 -8.27 -20.60
C ASP A 91 -7.22 -9.64 -20.00
N PRO A 92 -7.60 -10.78 -20.60
CA PRO A 92 -7.29 -12.10 -20.05
C PRO A 92 -5.79 -12.41 -19.98
N ASN A 93 -4.98 -11.83 -20.86
CA ASN A 93 -3.54 -12.07 -20.90
C ASN A 93 -2.83 -11.23 -19.84
N VAL A 94 -3.28 -10.00 -19.61
CA VAL A 94 -2.65 -9.07 -18.66
C VAL A 94 -3.21 -9.27 -17.25
N GLY A 95 -4.52 -9.39 -17.11
CA GLY A 95 -5.21 -9.51 -15.84
C GLY A 95 -4.85 -10.78 -15.06
N VAL A 96 -4.57 -11.91 -15.74
CA VAL A 96 -4.10 -13.15 -15.09
C VAL A 96 -2.72 -12.96 -14.47
N ASP A 97 -1.79 -12.36 -15.22
CA ASP A 97 -0.43 -12.11 -14.74
C ASP A 97 -0.41 -11.10 -13.58
N LEU A 98 -1.21 -10.03 -13.67
CA LEU A 98 -1.36 -9.06 -12.59
C LEU A 98 -1.94 -9.69 -11.32
N LYS A 99 -2.98 -10.54 -11.45
CA LYS A 99 -3.55 -11.26 -10.30
C LYS A 99 -2.53 -12.19 -9.65
N ARG A 100 -1.66 -12.85 -10.44
CA ARG A 100 -0.60 -13.71 -9.93
C ARG A 100 0.38 -12.98 -9.01
N ILE A 101 0.59 -11.68 -9.23
CA ILE A 101 1.44 -10.83 -8.39
C ILE A 101 0.65 -10.00 -7.36
N GLY A 102 -0.60 -10.39 -7.08
CA GLY A 102 -1.45 -9.75 -6.07
C GLY A 102 -1.98 -8.37 -6.46
N THR A 103 -1.96 -8.03 -7.76
CA THR A 103 -2.54 -6.79 -8.30
C THR A 103 -3.80 -7.14 -9.07
N SER A 104 -4.96 -6.86 -8.48
CA SER A 104 -6.26 -7.33 -8.97
C SER A 104 -7.17 -6.23 -9.49
N ARG A 105 -6.88 -4.97 -9.13
CA ARG A 105 -7.68 -3.79 -9.49
C ARG A 105 -6.79 -2.57 -9.66
N ALA A 106 -7.31 -1.53 -10.30
CA ALA A 106 -6.59 -0.26 -10.50
C ALA A 106 -6.12 0.38 -9.17
N ALA A 107 -6.92 0.27 -8.11
CA ALA A 107 -6.55 0.77 -6.78
C ALA A 107 -5.29 0.09 -6.21
N ASP A 108 -4.97 -1.15 -6.59
CA ASP A 108 -3.73 -1.81 -6.15
C ASP A 108 -2.49 -1.12 -6.75
N ILE A 109 -2.60 -0.56 -7.96
CA ILE A 109 -1.55 0.27 -8.57
C ILE A 109 -1.48 1.63 -7.87
N ILE A 110 -2.62 2.26 -7.62
CA ILE A 110 -2.68 3.54 -6.89
C ILE A 110 -2.10 3.39 -5.48
N SER A 111 -2.32 2.25 -4.82
CA SER A 111 -1.76 1.95 -3.49
C SER A 111 -0.23 1.99 -3.44
N ARG A 112 0.43 1.88 -4.61
CA ARG A 112 1.90 1.90 -4.73
C ARG A 112 2.43 3.28 -5.09
N PHE A 113 1.58 4.22 -5.49
CA PHE A 113 2.00 5.58 -5.80
C PHE A 113 2.56 6.27 -4.55
N TYR A 114 3.82 6.69 -4.60
CA TYR A 114 4.47 7.43 -3.53
C TYR A 114 4.52 8.93 -3.85
N LEU A 115 5.21 9.31 -4.94
CA LEU A 115 5.46 10.72 -5.28
C LEU A 115 5.20 10.97 -6.78
N GLY A 116 4.67 12.14 -7.10
CA GLY A 116 4.58 12.66 -8.46
C GLY A 116 5.62 13.76 -8.73
N PRO A 117 5.57 14.36 -9.93
CA PRO A 117 6.58 15.31 -10.40
C PRO A 117 6.82 16.52 -9.49
N ALA A 118 5.78 17.06 -8.84
CA ALA A 118 5.92 18.20 -7.94
C ALA A 118 6.68 17.81 -6.67
N GLU A 119 6.25 16.73 -6.01
CA GLU A 119 6.90 16.23 -4.79
C GLU A 119 8.34 15.76 -5.05
N VAL A 120 8.60 15.11 -6.19
CA VAL A 120 9.96 14.70 -6.58
C VAL A 120 10.85 15.93 -6.82
N THR A 121 10.32 16.99 -7.39
CA THR A 121 11.08 18.24 -7.59
C THR A 121 11.45 18.88 -6.25
N GLU A 122 10.53 18.87 -5.27
CA GLU A 122 10.81 19.36 -3.92
C GLU A 122 11.86 18.51 -3.20
N LEU A 123 11.69 17.18 -3.21
CA LEU A 123 12.65 16.24 -2.62
C LEU A 123 14.06 16.38 -3.22
N ALA A 124 14.14 16.59 -4.53
CA ALA A 124 15.40 16.72 -5.26
C ALA A 124 16.09 18.08 -5.05
N ALA A 125 15.39 19.09 -4.52
CA ALA A 125 15.91 20.45 -4.43
C ALA A 125 17.20 20.50 -3.61
N GLY A 126 18.27 21.04 -4.21
CA GLY A 126 19.58 21.19 -3.56
C GLY A 126 20.37 19.90 -3.34
N ALA A 127 19.88 18.74 -3.79
CA ALA A 127 20.61 17.49 -3.68
C ALA A 127 21.82 17.47 -4.64
N ARG A 128 22.92 16.85 -4.19
CA ARG A 128 24.06 16.57 -5.06
C ARG A 128 23.66 15.49 -6.07
N LEU A 129 24.16 15.59 -7.30
CA LEU A 129 23.89 14.61 -8.34
C LEU A 129 25.02 13.57 -8.41
N ASN A 130 24.66 12.31 -8.64
CA ASN A 130 25.57 11.24 -9.07
C ASN A 130 25.90 11.40 -10.57
N THR A 131 27.19 11.53 -10.90
CA THR A 131 27.69 11.69 -12.28
C THR A 131 28.86 10.73 -12.52
N ASP A 132 29.15 10.44 -13.79
CA ASP A 132 30.30 9.60 -14.16
C ASP A 132 31.62 10.15 -13.54
N ASP A 133 31.76 11.47 -13.44
CA ASP A 133 32.98 12.14 -12.95
C ASP A 133 33.14 12.14 -11.42
N ASN A 134 32.07 11.91 -10.65
CA ASN A 134 32.13 12.01 -9.19
C ASN A 134 31.93 10.68 -8.45
N ALA A 135 31.37 9.67 -9.15
CA ALA A 135 31.16 8.32 -8.65
C ALA A 135 30.59 8.26 -7.22
N LEU A 136 29.73 9.22 -6.86
CA LEU A 136 29.31 9.46 -5.48
C LEU A 136 28.68 8.21 -4.84
N ILE A 137 27.79 7.56 -5.59
CA ILE A 137 27.06 6.38 -5.12
C ILE A 137 27.97 5.15 -5.01
N GLU A 138 28.94 5.00 -5.92
CA GLU A 138 29.89 3.89 -5.89
C GLU A 138 30.73 3.89 -4.60
N PHE A 139 31.12 5.06 -4.11
CA PHE A 139 31.90 5.18 -2.88
C PHE A 139 31.06 5.26 -1.59
N ASN A 140 29.83 5.77 -1.67
CA ASN A 140 28.98 5.92 -0.49
C ASN A 140 28.14 4.69 -0.17
N ALA A 141 27.48 4.09 -1.16
CA ALA A 141 26.50 3.02 -0.93
C ALA A 141 27.10 1.79 -0.20
N PRO A 142 28.33 1.33 -0.49
CA PRO A 142 28.93 0.21 0.23
C PRO A 142 29.07 0.40 1.75
N ARG A 143 29.04 1.65 2.24
CA ARG A 143 29.17 1.96 3.68
C ARG A 143 27.96 1.54 4.52
N ARG A 144 26.84 1.19 3.89
CA ARG A 144 25.57 0.86 4.55
C ARG A 144 25.10 -0.58 4.30
N VAL A 145 25.92 -1.38 3.63
CA VAL A 145 25.67 -2.82 3.45
C VAL A 145 25.54 -3.49 4.83
N GLY A 146 24.54 -4.36 4.99
CA GLY A 146 24.21 -5.01 6.26
C GLY A 146 23.23 -4.24 7.16
N THR A 147 22.68 -3.11 6.71
CA THR A 147 21.70 -2.29 7.48
C THR A 147 20.33 -2.16 6.79
N ALA A 148 19.92 -3.19 6.04
CA ALA A 148 18.74 -3.18 5.16
C ALA A 148 17.43 -2.73 5.84
N GLU A 149 17.05 -3.34 6.96
CA GLU A 149 15.77 -3.04 7.64
C GLU A 149 15.72 -1.59 8.14
N GLU A 150 16.79 -1.13 8.82
CA GLU A 150 16.91 0.24 9.33
C GLU A 150 16.85 1.29 8.19
N THR A 151 17.50 0.99 7.07
CA THR A 151 17.55 1.91 5.92
C THR A 151 16.22 1.98 5.18
N VAL A 152 15.51 0.86 4.98
CA VAL A 152 14.19 0.87 4.35
C VAL A 152 13.21 1.74 5.13
N VAL A 153 13.13 1.57 6.45
CA VAL A 153 12.22 2.36 7.30
C VAL A 153 12.54 3.85 7.21
N ARG A 154 13.82 4.23 7.27
CA ARG A 154 14.25 5.63 7.16
C ARG A 154 13.94 6.24 5.79
N ASN A 155 14.18 5.47 4.73
CA ASN A 155 13.98 5.93 3.36
C ASN A 155 12.50 6.07 3.03
N VAL A 156 11.65 5.13 3.45
CA VAL A 156 10.18 5.26 3.32
C VAL A 156 9.70 6.50 4.07
N LYS A 157 10.12 6.70 5.33
CA LYS A 157 9.74 7.88 6.12
C LYS A 157 10.15 9.19 5.44
N GLN A 158 11.35 9.28 4.87
CA GLN A 158 11.80 10.45 4.12
C GLN A 158 10.92 10.71 2.90
N LEU A 159 10.59 9.69 2.12
CA LEU A 159 9.77 9.83 0.92
C LEU A 159 8.35 10.27 1.28
N LEU A 160 7.72 9.61 2.26
CA LEU A 160 6.34 9.89 2.64
C LEU A 160 6.17 11.29 3.26
N ALA A 161 7.24 11.93 3.75
CA ALA A 161 7.20 13.31 4.21
C ALA A 161 6.87 14.32 3.10
N TYR A 162 7.11 13.98 1.83
CA TYR A 162 6.75 14.79 0.67
C TYR A 162 5.45 14.35 0.01
N ALA A 163 4.89 13.19 0.39
CA ALA A 163 3.86 12.55 -0.40
C ALA A 163 2.53 13.32 -0.37
N ALA A 164 1.97 13.49 -1.57
CA ALA A 164 0.66 14.08 -1.80
C ALA A 164 -0.36 13.02 -2.26
N SER A 165 -1.61 13.47 -2.42
CA SER A 165 -2.67 12.65 -2.98
C SER A 165 -2.35 12.29 -4.44
N PRO A 166 -2.52 11.02 -4.85
CA PRO A 166 -2.30 10.61 -6.24
C PRO A 166 -3.33 11.22 -7.20
N LEU A 167 -4.44 11.76 -6.70
CA LEU A 167 -5.55 12.25 -7.51
C LEU A 167 -5.14 13.39 -8.45
N ASP A 168 -4.18 14.24 -8.05
CA ASP A 168 -3.67 15.34 -8.87
C ASP A 168 -3.02 14.85 -10.17
N TYR A 169 -2.57 13.59 -10.17
CA TYR A 169 -1.87 12.93 -11.26
C TYR A 169 -2.75 11.96 -12.06
N LEU A 170 -4.05 11.89 -11.77
CA LEU A 170 -4.99 11.11 -12.56
C LEU A 170 -5.54 11.95 -13.73
N ASP A 171 -5.93 11.28 -14.82
CA ASP A 171 -6.62 11.96 -15.92
C ASP A 171 -8.07 12.28 -15.50
N GLY A 172 -8.40 13.58 -15.50
CA GLY A 172 -9.65 14.15 -14.98
C GLY A 172 -10.77 14.27 -16.00
N SER A 173 -10.71 13.54 -17.12
CA SER A 173 -11.65 13.71 -18.24
C SER A 173 -13.11 13.34 -17.92
N LYS A 174 -13.40 12.80 -16.73
CA LYS A 174 -14.71 12.93 -16.08
C LYS A 174 -14.49 13.11 -14.58
N SER A 175 -14.90 14.27 -14.07
CA SER A 175 -15.21 14.48 -12.66
C SER A 175 -15.73 13.18 -12.05
N PHE A 176 -14.97 12.61 -11.11
CA PHE A 176 -15.48 11.61 -10.20
C PHE A 176 -16.51 12.35 -9.35
N MET A 177 -17.74 12.50 -9.84
CA MET A 177 -18.73 13.22 -9.04
C MET A 177 -19.00 12.48 -7.72
N HIS A 178 -18.62 11.19 -7.58
CA HIS A 178 -18.83 10.34 -6.40
C HIS A 178 -17.88 9.11 -6.33
N GLY A 179 -16.54 9.24 -6.32
CA GLY A 179 -15.70 8.01 -6.27
C GLY A 179 -14.25 8.12 -5.79
N GLU A 180 -13.77 9.33 -5.48
CA GLU A 180 -12.41 9.54 -4.97
C GLU A 180 -12.21 8.90 -3.61
N ALA A 181 -13.18 9.07 -2.71
CA ALA A 181 -13.15 8.46 -1.38
C ALA A 181 -13.04 6.94 -1.49
N ASP A 182 -13.82 6.30 -2.37
CA ASP A 182 -13.76 4.86 -2.60
C ASP A 182 -12.40 4.43 -3.19
N LEU A 183 -11.92 5.10 -4.24
CA LEU A 183 -10.62 4.78 -4.85
C LEU A 183 -9.47 4.88 -3.84
N LEU A 184 -9.46 5.94 -3.03
CA LEU A 184 -8.43 6.16 -2.01
C LEU A 184 -8.57 5.16 -0.84
N THR A 185 -9.79 4.79 -0.48
CA THR A 185 -10.06 3.75 0.52
C THR A 185 -9.58 2.38 0.04
N GLU A 186 -9.83 2.04 -1.22
CA GLU A 186 -9.29 0.82 -1.82
C GLU A 186 -7.77 0.85 -1.92
N ALA A 187 -7.18 2.01 -2.24
CA ALA A 187 -5.73 2.17 -2.24
C ALA A 187 -5.14 2.02 -0.83
N ALA A 188 -5.82 2.52 0.21
CA ALA A 188 -5.45 2.31 1.60
C ALA A 188 -5.46 0.81 1.95
N LEU A 189 -6.51 0.09 1.56
CA LEU A 189 -6.60 -1.35 1.76
C LEU A 189 -5.46 -2.11 1.04
N GLY A 190 -5.14 -1.70 -0.20
CA GLY A 190 -4.01 -2.23 -0.95
C GLY A 190 -2.67 -2.01 -0.23
N ALA A 191 -2.49 -0.85 0.41
CA ALA A 191 -1.32 -0.56 1.22
C ALA A 191 -1.27 -1.39 2.51
N VAL A 192 -2.39 -1.56 3.22
CA VAL A 192 -2.48 -2.44 4.42
C VAL A 192 -2.11 -3.88 4.09
N LYS A 193 -2.61 -4.44 2.98
CA LYS A 193 -2.27 -5.81 2.55
C LYS A 193 -0.78 -6.03 2.29
N ARG A 194 -0.04 -4.95 2.01
CA ARG A 194 1.42 -4.97 1.81
C ARG A 194 2.20 -4.55 3.05
N ASP A 195 1.53 -4.39 4.18
CA ASP A 195 2.08 -3.86 5.44
C ASP A 195 2.68 -2.45 5.33
N ASP A 196 2.22 -1.67 4.35
CA ASP A 196 2.65 -0.29 4.09
C ASP A 196 1.77 0.69 4.88
N ARG A 197 1.80 0.55 6.21
CA ARG A 197 0.85 1.21 7.14
C ARG A 197 0.92 2.73 7.09
N ASP A 198 2.12 3.29 6.94
CA ASP A 198 2.30 4.75 6.88
C ASP A 198 1.66 5.34 5.62
N ARG A 199 1.81 4.66 4.47
CA ARG A 199 1.13 5.09 3.24
C ARG A 199 -0.37 4.83 3.30
N ALA A 200 -0.80 3.73 3.92
CA ALA A 200 -2.21 3.44 4.13
C ALA A 200 -2.92 4.54 4.93
N GLU A 201 -2.29 5.06 5.99
CA GLU A 201 -2.83 6.17 6.78
C GLU A 201 -2.98 7.45 5.95
N GLN A 202 -2.00 7.78 5.10
CA GLN A 202 -2.12 8.91 4.18
C GLN A 202 -3.30 8.73 3.23
N PHE A 203 -3.49 7.55 2.65
CA PHE A 203 -4.63 7.26 1.79
C PHE A 203 -5.98 7.37 2.51
N VAL A 204 -6.09 6.85 3.74
CA VAL A 204 -7.30 7.03 4.58
C VAL A 204 -7.55 8.51 4.84
N THR A 205 -6.51 9.28 5.17
CA THR A 205 -6.62 10.73 5.41
C THR A 205 -7.12 11.46 4.17
N TYR A 206 -6.57 11.13 3.00
CA TYR A 206 -7.05 11.68 1.74
C TYR A 206 -8.50 11.27 1.48
N ALA A 207 -8.86 9.99 1.66
CA ALA A 207 -10.21 9.50 1.42
C ALA A 207 -11.26 10.24 2.27
N LEU A 208 -11.00 10.37 3.57
CA LEU A 208 -11.90 11.05 4.51
C LEU A 208 -12.06 12.54 4.21
N ALA A 209 -11.09 13.17 3.52
CA ALA A 209 -11.24 14.55 3.05
C ALA A 209 -12.27 14.71 1.92
N PHE A 210 -12.56 13.63 1.17
CA PHE A 210 -13.58 13.62 0.11
C PHE A 210 -14.93 13.06 0.60
N GLY A 211 -14.92 12.13 1.55
CA GLY A 211 -16.15 11.59 2.12
C GLY A 211 -15.90 10.48 3.15
N GLU A 212 -16.77 10.43 4.16
CA GLU A 212 -16.73 9.36 5.17
C GLU A 212 -17.38 8.09 4.62
N THR A 213 -16.64 6.99 4.66
CA THR A 213 -17.14 5.65 4.31
C THR A 213 -16.89 4.69 5.46
N ALA A 214 -17.78 3.69 5.62
CA ALA A 214 -17.60 2.67 6.65
C ALA A 214 -16.24 1.96 6.49
N GLN A 215 -15.85 1.65 5.25
CA GLN A 215 -14.57 1.01 4.96
C GLN A 215 -13.35 1.90 5.29
N ALA A 216 -13.40 3.21 5.05
CA ALA A 216 -12.30 4.11 5.43
C ALA A 216 -12.11 4.14 6.96
N HIS A 217 -13.20 4.21 7.71
CA HIS A 217 -13.17 4.15 9.17
C HIS A 217 -12.77 2.77 9.70
N ASP A 218 -13.13 1.70 9.01
CA ASP A 218 -12.68 0.34 9.32
C ASP A 218 -11.16 0.22 9.24
N ILE A 219 -10.58 0.65 8.12
CA ILE A 219 -9.12 0.68 7.91
C ILE A 219 -8.45 1.61 8.92
N LEU A 220 -9.02 2.78 9.22
CA LEU A 220 -8.50 3.67 10.26
C LEU A 220 -8.45 2.98 11.63
N GLY A 221 -9.49 2.20 11.96
CA GLY A 221 -9.55 1.41 13.18
C GLY A 221 -8.44 0.37 13.25
N GLU A 222 -8.24 -0.40 12.17
CA GLU A 222 -7.14 -1.36 12.05
C GLU A 222 -5.77 -0.69 12.25
N LEU A 223 -5.54 0.47 11.61
CA LEU A 223 -4.27 1.21 11.69
C LEU A 223 -4.01 1.74 13.10
N ARG A 224 -5.04 2.26 13.78
CA ARG A 224 -4.95 2.71 15.18
C ARG A 224 -4.67 1.54 16.13
N GLN A 225 -5.34 0.41 15.94
CA GLN A 225 -5.07 -0.81 16.70
C GLN A 225 -3.62 -1.26 16.52
N ALA A 226 -3.10 -1.24 15.29
CA ALA A 226 -1.71 -1.63 15.01
C ALA A 226 -0.68 -0.70 15.69
N ARG A 227 -1.07 0.53 16.02
CA ARG A 227 -0.26 1.50 16.79
C ARG A 227 -0.47 1.43 18.30
N GLY A 228 -1.34 0.55 18.77
CA GLY A 228 -1.68 0.41 20.19
C GLY A 228 -2.72 1.44 20.68
N ASP A 229 -3.28 2.28 19.79
CA ASP A 229 -4.40 3.16 20.12
C ASP A 229 -5.71 2.38 20.00
N GLU A 230 -5.96 1.53 20.99
CA GLU A 230 -7.14 0.67 21.01
C GLU A 230 -8.44 1.45 21.22
N ALA A 231 -8.40 2.54 22.00
CA ALA A 231 -9.57 3.39 22.21
C ALA A 231 -9.97 4.08 20.91
N GLY A 232 -9.01 4.72 20.23
CA GLY A 232 -9.27 5.34 18.94
C GLY A 232 -9.63 4.33 17.85
N ALA A 233 -9.17 3.07 17.94
CA ALA A 233 -9.60 2.00 17.04
C ALA A 233 -11.09 1.67 17.21
N ILE A 234 -11.54 1.49 18.46
CA ILE A 234 -12.95 1.25 18.78
C ILE A 234 -13.82 2.41 18.30
N ASP A 235 -13.40 3.66 18.53
CA ASP A 235 -14.15 4.84 18.09
C ASP A 235 -14.29 4.86 16.55
N SER A 236 -13.20 4.59 15.81
CA SER A 236 -13.26 4.50 14.35
C SER A 236 -14.23 3.41 13.87
N TRP A 237 -14.15 2.21 14.46
CA TRP A 237 -15.05 1.11 14.11
C TRP A 237 -16.51 1.39 14.50
N GLN A 238 -16.76 2.12 15.58
CA GLN A 238 -18.12 2.57 15.92
C GLN A 238 -18.65 3.56 14.90
N THR A 239 -17.83 4.49 14.42
CA THR A 239 -18.20 5.37 13.30
C THR A 239 -18.48 4.57 12.03
N ALA A 240 -17.67 3.56 11.72
CA ALA A 240 -17.92 2.67 10.58
C ALA A 240 -19.29 1.98 10.67
N LEU A 241 -19.67 1.46 11.85
CA LEU A 241 -21.00 0.86 12.06
C LEU A 241 -22.14 1.89 12.11
N ALA A 242 -21.87 3.15 12.43
CA ALA A 242 -22.88 4.21 12.35
C ALA A 242 -23.21 4.53 10.88
N LEU A 243 -22.21 4.49 10.00
CA LEU A 243 -22.36 4.68 8.55
C LEU A 243 -22.98 3.45 7.87
N GLU A 244 -22.48 2.27 8.20
CA GLU A 244 -22.98 1.00 7.67
C GLU A 244 -23.15 -0.02 8.82
N PRO A 245 -24.37 -0.13 9.38
CA PRO A 245 -24.63 -0.99 10.54
C PRO A 245 -24.19 -2.44 10.35
N ASN A 246 -24.25 -2.95 9.12
CA ASN A 246 -23.93 -4.34 8.80
C ASN A 246 -22.56 -4.48 8.10
N HIS A 247 -21.63 -3.53 8.30
CA HIS A 247 -20.29 -3.64 7.74
C HIS A 247 -19.56 -4.84 8.36
N PHE A 248 -19.39 -5.89 7.56
CA PHE A 248 -18.98 -7.22 8.02
C PHE A 248 -17.61 -7.21 8.72
N PHE A 249 -16.60 -6.54 8.13
CA PHE A 249 -15.24 -6.52 8.65
C PHE A 249 -15.16 -5.81 10.01
N THR A 250 -15.85 -4.68 10.15
CA THR A 250 -15.92 -3.93 11.41
C THR A 250 -16.59 -4.72 12.54
N LEU A 251 -17.66 -5.46 12.24
CA LEU A 251 -18.30 -6.34 13.22
C LEU A 251 -17.32 -7.42 13.72
N ILE A 252 -16.51 -7.96 12.82
CA ILE A 252 -15.46 -8.93 13.17
C ILE A 252 -14.40 -8.30 14.04
N ASP A 253 -13.93 -7.09 13.73
CA ASP A 253 -12.84 -6.46 14.46
C ASP A 253 -13.27 -5.95 15.84
N LEU A 254 -14.46 -5.36 15.97
CA LEU A 254 -15.04 -5.08 17.30
C LEU A 254 -15.25 -6.35 18.12
N GLY A 255 -15.79 -7.40 17.50
CA GLY A 255 -15.96 -8.71 18.15
C GLY A 255 -14.62 -9.27 18.66
N LYS A 256 -13.58 -9.20 17.84
CA LYS A 256 -12.21 -9.62 18.20
C LYS A 256 -11.64 -8.78 19.35
N VAL A 257 -11.78 -7.46 19.31
CA VAL A 257 -11.23 -6.57 20.35
C VAL A 257 -11.90 -6.80 21.70
N TYR A 258 -13.23 -6.87 21.75
CA TYR A 258 -13.93 -7.16 23.00
C TYR A 258 -13.66 -8.57 23.51
N LEU A 259 -13.43 -9.54 22.61
CA LEU A 259 -13.01 -10.89 23.00
C LEU A 259 -11.62 -10.87 23.65
N THR A 260 -10.65 -10.14 23.08
CA THR A 260 -9.32 -9.96 23.69
C THR A 260 -9.40 -9.33 25.09
N LYS A 261 -10.36 -8.43 25.30
CA LYS A 261 -10.68 -7.83 26.61
C LYS A 261 -11.44 -8.76 27.57
N GLN A 262 -11.83 -9.95 27.14
CA GLN A 262 -12.73 -10.85 27.86
C GLN A 262 -14.12 -10.24 28.14
N ASP A 263 -14.51 -9.18 27.43
CA ASP A 263 -15.86 -8.60 27.49
C ASP A 263 -16.78 -9.37 26.54
N LEU A 264 -17.07 -10.62 26.91
CA LEU A 264 -17.92 -11.53 26.14
C LEU A 264 -19.33 -10.97 25.88
N PRO A 265 -19.98 -10.27 26.84
CA PRO A 265 -21.27 -9.63 26.61
C PRO A 265 -21.28 -8.64 25.45
N ARG A 266 -20.17 -7.93 25.21
CA ARG A 266 -20.03 -7.05 24.03
C ARG A 266 -19.53 -7.79 22.79
N ALA A 267 -18.64 -8.76 22.94
CA ALA A 267 -18.02 -9.47 21.81
C ALA A 267 -19.04 -10.32 21.02
N VAL A 268 -19.83 -11.14 21.72
CA VAL A 268 -20.71 -12.14 21.09
C VAL A 268 -21.77 -11.50 20.18
N PRO A 269 -22.47 -10.42 20.56
CA PRO A 269 -23.44 -9.78 19.67
C PRO A 269 -22.86 -9.30 18.34
N TYR A 270 -21.63 -8.77 18.32
CA TYR A 270 -20.99 -8.37 17.06
C TYR A 270 -20.68 -9.58 16.17
N LEU A 271 -20.17 -10.66 16.77
CA LEU A 271 -19.87 -11.91 16.06
C LEU A 271 -21.15 -12.61 15.54
N ASP A 272 -22.24 -12.55 16.31
CA ASP A 272 -23.54 -13.08 15.89
C ASP A 272 -24.07 -12.33 14.66
N ARG A 273 -23.97 -10.99 14.65
CA ARG A 273 -24.34 -10.17 13.49
C ARG A 273 -23.45 -10.46 12.28
N ALA A 274 -22.15 -10.63 12.48
CA ALA A 274 -21.24 -11.01 11.39
C ALA A 274 -21.62 -12.37 10.79
N ILE A 275 -22.00 -13.36 11.62
CA ILE A 275 -22.45 -14.69 11.17
C ILE A 275 -23.84 -14.64 10.50
N GLN A 276 -24.70 -13.70 10.87
CA GLN A 276 -25.97 -13.49 10.16
C GLN A 276 -25.74 -12.98 8.74
N ILE A 277 -24.72 -12.12 8.55
CA ILE A 277 -24.35 -11.56 7.24
C ILE A 277 -23.66 -12.63 6.38
N ASP A 278 -22.64 -13.29 6.92
CA ASP A 278 -21.96 -14.42 6.27
C ASP A 278 -21.98 -15.67 7.18
N PRO A 279 -22.98 -16.55 7.00
CA PRO A 279 -23.06 -17.79 7.74
C PRO A 279 -21.89 -18.75 7.47
N ASN A 280 -21.09 -18.56 6.42
CA ASN A 280 -19.98 -19.45 6.10
C ASN A 280 -18.62 -18.86 6.52
N SER A 281 -18.61 -17.70 7.17
CA SER A 281 -17.37 -17.09 7.62
C SER A 281 -16.67 -17.92 8.68
N ALA A 282 -15.59 -18.61 8.27
CA ALA A 282 -14.71 -19.33 9.18
C ALA A 282 -14.13 -18.41 10.27
N ARG A 283 -13.76 -17.16 9.93
CA ARG A 283 -13.21 -16.17 10.87
C ARG A 283 -14.23 -15.80 11.94
N ALA A 284 -15.47 -15.48 11.54
CA ALA A 284 -16.54 -15.11 12.47
C ALA A 284 -16.87 -16.25 13.43
N ARG A 285 -17.04 -17.46 12.89
CA ARG A 285 -17.34 -18.67 13.67
C ARG A 285 -16.22 -19.04 14.62
N HIS A 286 -14.97 -18.96 14.17
CA HIS A 286 -13.81 -19.21 15.02
C HIS A 286 -13.76 -18.23 16.21
N LEU A 287 -13.94 -16.92 15.96
CA LEU A 287 -13.97 -15.92 17.03
C LEU A 287 -15.13 -16.15 18.00
N ARG A 288 -16.31 -16.55 17.52
CA ARG A 288 -17.44 -16.90 18.40
C ARG A 288 -17.16 -18.16 19.21
N GLY A 289 -16.51 -19.15 18.61
CA GLY A 289 -16.04 -20.35 19.30
C GLY A 289 -15.08 -20.03 20.44
N LEU A 290 -14.13 -19.11 20.21
CA LEU A 290 -13.24 -18.60 21.25
C LEU A 290 -14.00 -17.88 22.38
N ALA A 291 -15.03 -17.09 22.05
CA ALA A 291 -15.88 -16.44 23.04
C ALA A 291 -16.68 -17.46 23.89
N TYR A 292 -17.19 -18.54 23.28
CA TYR A 292 -17.85 -19.62 24.01
C TYR A 292 -16.89 -20.41 24.87
N GLN A 293 -15.67 -20.65 24.41
CA GLN A 293 -14.63 -21.30 25.21
C GLN A 293 -14.27 -20.44 26.44
N ALA A 294 -14.11 -19.13 26.25
CA ALA A 294 -13.83 -18.20 27.35
C ALA A 294 -14.96 -18.12 28.39
N SER A 295 -16.22 -18.38 28.01
CA SER A 295 -17.37 -18.47 28.92
C SER A 295 -17.60 -19.87 29.51
N GLY A 296 -16.74 -20.85 29.20
CA GLY A 296 -16.87 -22.23 29.65
C GLY A 296 -17.91 -23.06 28.87
N ASN A 297 -18.53 -22.50 27.83
CA ASN A 297 -19.43 -23.22 26.93
C ASN A 297 -18.66 -24.05 25.90
N ASN A 298 -18.01 -25.11 26.36
CA ASN A 298 -17.19 -25.99 25.52
C ASN A 298 -17.99 -26.68 24.41
N THR A 299 -19.27 -27.00 24.67
CA THR A 299 -20.15 -27.61 23.67
C THR A 299 -20.47 -26.65 22.53
N GLY A 300 -20.79 -25.39 22.86
CA GLY A 300 -20.99 -24.32 21.88
C GLY A 300 -19.72 -24.03 21.09
N ALA A 301 -18.57 -23.95 21.77
CA ALA A 301 -17.27 -23.73 21.13
C ALA A 301 -16.95 -24.83 20.11
N ALA A 302 -17.08 -26.10 20.50
CA ALA A 302 -16.84 -27.24 19.62
C ALA A 302 -17.75 -27.25 18.37
N LEU A 303 -19.01 -26.85 18.52
CA LEU A 303 -19.94 -26.71 17.41
C LEU A 303 -19.48 -25.61 16.43
N GLU A 304 -19.09 -24.44 16.94
CA GLU A 304 -18.67 -23.32 16.10
C GLU A 304 -17.35 -23.61 15.38
N TYR A 305 -16.38 -24.25 16.04
CA TYR A 305 -15.15 -24.70 15.38
C TYR A 305 -15.43 -25.73 14.29
N ARG A 306 -16.35 -26.67 14.51
CA ARG A 306 -16.77 -27.62 13.47
C ARG A 306 -17.35 -26.92 12.25
N ARG A 307 -18.19 -25.89 12.47
CA ARG A 307 -18.80 -25.11 11.38
C ARG A 307 -17.82 -24.15 10.70
N ALA A 308 -16.69 -23.83 11.33
CA ALA A 308 -15.63 -23.03 10.73
C ALA A 308 -14.73 -23.83 9.78
N LEU A 309 -14.72 -25.16 9.89
CA LEU A 309 -13.98 -26.03 8.98
C LEU A 309 -14.78 -26.20 7.67
N PRO A 310 -14.14 -26.13 6.50
CA PRO A 310 -14.79 -26.47 5.24
C PRO A 310 -15.25 -27.92 5.29
N ASP A 311 -16.41 -28.23 4.69
CA ASP A 311 -16.90 -29.59 4.55
C ASP A 311 -15.87 -30.42 3.79
N VAL A 312 -15.04 -31.17 4.52
CA VAL A 312 -14.17 -32.18 3.93
C VAL A 312 -15.09 -33.30 3.48
N GLN A 313 -15.54 -33.25 2.22
CA GLN A 313 -16.06 -34.44 1.56
C GLN A 313 -14.91 -35.44 1.52
N TYR A 314 -14.87 -36.34 2.51
CA TYR A 314 -14.12 -37.57 2.38
C TYR A 314 -14.77 -38.37 1.25
N THR A 315 -14.31 -38.17 0.02
CA THR A 315 -14.45 -39.19 -1.02
C THR A 315 -13.62 -40.38 -0.55
N ARG A 316 -14.28 -41.33 0.12
CA ARG A 316 -13.73 -42.68 0.28
C ARG A 316 -13.62 -43.26 -1.13
N SER A 317 -12.40 -43.32 -1.66
CA SER A 317 -12.02 -44.14 -2.82
C SER A 317 -12.21 -45.62 -2.51
#